data_AF-A0A3D4PM92-F1
#
_entry.id   AF-A0A3D4PM92-F1
#
_cell.length_a   1.000
_cell.length_b   1.000
_cell.length_c   1.000
_cell.angle_alpha   90.00
_cell.angle_beta   90.00
_cell.angle_gamma   90.00
#
_symmetry.space_group_name_H-M   'P 1'
#
loop_
_entity.id
_entity.type
_entity.pdbx_description
1 polymer ?
#
loop_
_entity_poly.entity_id
_entity_poly.type
_entity_poly.pdbx_seq_one_letter_code
_entity_poly.pdbx_strand_id
1 'polypeptide(L)'
;MDIVTIISFLFFTGLVGLLTWIITRKDDHESTQGYFLAGRSLSFPLIAGSLLLTNLSTEQMVGLNGAAFNDGLCVMVWEVVCVVALVFMAWFFLPRFLKSGVATVPQYLEIRFDHQTQLITNLIFLLAYVGILLPIILYSGATGMIGILDIPSMLGTFPEQMGMAPGTMALWLIVWAVG
;
A
#
# COMPACT_ATOMS: atom_id res chain seq x y z
N MET A 1 -16.51 21.42 10.27
CA MET A 1 -15.08 21.11 10.06
C MET A 1 -14.24 21.91 11.02
N ASP A 2 -13.55 21.23 11.93
CA ASP A 2 -12.63 21.88 12.84
C ASP A 2 -11.36 22.25 12.07
N ILE A 3 -11.01 23.55 12.04
CA ILE A 3 -9.76 24.08 11.46
C ILE A 3 -8.53 23.29 11.94
N VAL A 4 -8.61 22.73 13.14
CA VAL A 4 -7.61 21.86 13.76
C VAL A 4 -7.31 20.62 12.89
N THR A 5 -8.32 19.99 12.29
CA THR A 5 -8.14 18.78 11.47
C THR A 5 -7.29 19.08 10.23
N ILE A 6 -7.60 20.14 9.49
CA ILE A 6 -6.86 20.53 8.29
C ILE A 6 -5.42 20.92 8.64
N ILE A 7 -5.23 21.73 9.68
CA ILE A 7 -3.89 22.15 10.11
C ILE A 7 -3.06 20.94 10.55
N SER A 8 -3.64 20.01 11.32
CA SER A 8 -2.93 18.81 11.76
C SER A 8 -2.54 17.91 10.58
N PHE A 9 -3.43 17.72 9.61
CA PHE A 9 -3.16 16.92 8.40
C PHE A 9 -2.01 17.51 7.59
N LEU A 10 -2.03 18.82 7.32
CA LEU A 10 -0.97 19.50 6.60
C LEU A 10 0.36 19.47 7.37
N PHE A 11 0.31 19.67 8.69
CA PHE A 11 1.49 19.64 9.55
C PHE A 11 2.16 18.27 9.54
N PHE A 12 1.42 17.18 9.80
CA PHE A 12 2.01 15.83 9.83
C PHE A 12 2.48 15.37 8.44
N THR A 13 1.71 15.65 7.39
CA THR A 13 2.11 15.32 6.02
C THR A 13 3.39 16.06 5.63
N GLY A 14 3.46 17.36 5.91
CA GLY A 14 4.65 18.17 5.68
C GLY A 14 5.85 17.74 6.52
N LEU A 15 5.62 17.38 7.79
CA LEU A 15 6.65 16.89 8.70
C LEU A 15 7.26 15.57 8.18
N VAL A 16 6.42 14.61 7.80
CA VAL A 16 6.90 13.33 7.23
C VAL A 16 7.67 13.58 5.94
N GLY A 17 7.15 14.40 5.02
CA GLY A 17 7.85 14.76 3.78
C GLY A 17 9.20 15.41 4.04
N LEU A 18 9.28 16.35 4.99
CA LEU A 18 10.50 17.06 5.35
C LEU A 18 11.51 16.16 6.06
N LEU A 19 11.06 15.29 6.98
CA LEU A 19 11.93 14.31 7.64
C LEU A 19 12.51 13.32 6.64
N THR A 20 11.66 12.77 5.76
CA THR A 20 12.10 11.87 4.67
C THR A 20 13.13 12.57 3.79
N TRP A 21 12.89 13.82 3.39
CA TRP A 21 13.84 14.59 2.59
C TRP A 21 15.17 14.82 3.32
N ILE A 22 15.16 15.21 4.60
CA ILE A 22 16.38 15.43 5.38
C ILE A 22 17.21 14.16 5.53
N ILE A 23 16.54 13.01 5.71
CA ILE A 23 17.18 11.71 5.90
C ILE A 23 17.74 11.20 4.56
N THR A 24 16.96 11.26 3.48
CA THR A 24 17.30 10.65 2.18
C THR A 24 18.18 11.54 1.30
N ARG A 25 18.30 12.86 1.54
CA ARG A 25 19.10 13.77 0.68
C ARG A 25 20.60 13.45 0.57
N LYS A 26 21.13 12.54 1.39
CA LYS A 26 22.54 12.11 1.37
C LYS A 26 22.71 10.68 0.86
N ASP A 27 21.62 10.02 0.46
CA ASP A 27 21.68 8.66 -0.05
C ASP A 27 22.22 8.65 -1.49
N ASP A 28 23.14 7.73 -1.75
CA ASP A 28 23.80 7.56 -3.04
C ASP A 28 22.89 6.76 -3.98
N HIS A 29 22.21 7.47 -4.89
CA HIS A 29 21.30 6.88 -5.88
C HIS A 29 22.01 6.38 -7.16
N GLU A 30 23.33 6.52 -7.27
CA GLU A 30 24.05 6.19 -8.51
C GLU A 30 24.36 4.68 -8.65
N SER A 31 24.25 3.91 -7.57
CA SER A 31 24.53 2.47 -7.54
C SER A 31 23.26 1.63 -7.49
N THR A 32 23.01 0.80 -8.51
CA THR A 32 21.91 -0.20 -8.53
C THR A 32 21.95 -1.13 -7.31
N GLN A 33 23.13 -1.40 -6.73
CA GLN A 33 23.25 -2.18 -5.49
C GLN A 33 22.86 -1.39 -4.23
N GLY A 34 23.10 -0.08 -4.19
CA GLY A 34 22.65 0.79 -3.10
C GLY A 34 21.12 0.89 -3.07
N TYR A 35 20.51 1.06 -4.25
CA TYR A 35 19.06 1.22 -4.41
C TYR A 35 18.25 -0.07 -4.15
N PHE A 36 18.73 -1.24 -4.58
CA PHE A 36 17.99 -2.50 -4.44
C PHE A 36 18.35 -3.35 -3.20
N LEU A 37 19.55 -3.19 -2.61
CA LEU A 37 19.99 -4.01 -1.47
C LEU A 37 20.26 -3.22 -0.18
N ALA A 38 20.14 -1.88 -0.18
CA ALA A 38 20.55 -1.03 0.96
C ALA A 38 21.92 -1.44 1.55
N GLY A 39 22.85 -1.83 0.67
CA GLY A 39 24.18 -2.31 1.04
C GLY A 39 24.22 -3.54 1.98
N ARG A 40 23.15 -4.34 2.08
CA ARG A 40 23.01 -5.46 3.03
C ARG A 40 23.17 -5.05 4.50
N SER A 41 22.96 -3.76 4.80
CA SER A 41 23.22 -3.15 6.13
C SER A 41 21.96 -2.94 6.97
N LEU A 42 20.78 -3.30 6.43
CA LEU A 42 19.50 -3.14 7.11
C LEU A 42 19.42 -4.05 8.35
N SER A 43 19.26 -3.42 9.51
CA SER A 43 19.06 -4.12 10.78
C SER A 43 17.69 -4.82 10.82
N PHE A 44 17.60 -5.93 11.56
CA PHE A 44 16.37 -6.73 11.69
C PHE A 44 15.11 -5.92 12.01
N PRO A 45 15.13 -4.95 12.97
CA PRO A 45 13.94 -4.15 13.27
C PRO A 45 13.45 -3.31 12.09
N LEU A 46 14.37 -2.81 11.25
CA LEU A 46 13.99 -2.01 10.08
C LEU A 46 13.34 -2.86 9.00
N ILE A 47 13.87 -4.08 8.77
CA ILE A 47 13.30 -5.04 7.82
C ILE A 47 11.90 -5.46 8.28
N ALA A 48 11.76 -5.85 9.56
CA ALA A 48 10.48 -6.24 10.12
C ALA A 48 9.46 -5.09 10.06
N GLY A 49 9.86 -3.87 10.44
CA GLY A 49 9.01 -2.68 10.35
C GLY A 49 8.58 -2.38 8.92
N SER A 50 9.50 -2.42 7.95
CA SER A 50 9.18 -2.19 6.53
C SER A 50 8.22 -3.23 5.98
N LEU A 51 8.40 -4.52 6.32
CA LEU A 51 7.51 -5.58 5.88
C LEU A 51 6.11 -5.44 6.48
N LEU A 52 6.01 -5.08 7.76
CA LEU A 52 4.73 -4.80 8.41
C LEU A 52 4.03 -3.58 7.79
N LEU A 53 4.77 -2.49 7.57
CA LEU A 53 4.23 -1.28 6.92
C LEU A 53 3.79 -1.52 5.48
N THR A 54 4.41 -2.48 4.78
CA THR A 54 4.00 -2.87 3.42
C THR A 54 2.67 -3.62 3.43
N ASN A 55 2.34 -4.31 4.52
CA ASN A 55 1.08 -5.03 4.66
C ASN A 55 -0.07 -4.11 5.14
N LEU A 56 0.25 -3.05 5.89
CA LEU A 56 -0.72 -2.06 6.34
C LEU A 56 -1.07 -1.08 5.22
N SER A 57 -2.28 -1.19 4.68
CA SER A 57 -2.82 -0.30 3.66
C SER A 57 -4.19 0.27 4.04
N THR A 58 -4.71 1.18 3.22
CA THR A 58 -6.06 1.75 3.38
C THR A 58 -7.15 0.67 3.30
N GLU A 59 -6.88 -0.44 2.60
CA GLU A 59 -7.76 -1.61 2.55
C GLU A 59 -7.92 -2.21 3.95
N GLN A 60 -6.84 -2.39 4.70
CA GLN A 60 -6.93 -2.92 6.06
C GLN A 60 -7.59 -1.91 7.00
N MET A 61 -7.26 -0.63 6.89
CA MET A 61 -7.80 0.39 7.79
C MET A 61 -9.30 0.68 7.57
N VAL A 62 -9.80 0.62 6.33
CA VAL A 62 -11.22 0.93 6.02
C VAL A 62 -12.00 -0.34 5.76
N GLY A 63 -11.48 -1.24 4.92
CA GLY A 63 -12.15 -2.48 4.51
C GLY A 63 -12.23 -3.50 5.64
N LEU A 64 -11.09 -3.89 6.23
CA LEU A 64 -11.07 -4.91 7.29
C LEU A 64 -11.81 -4.44 8.55
N ASN A 65 -11.65 -3.15 8.92
CA ASN A 65 -12.43 -2.57 10.02
C ASN A 65 -13.93 -2.51 9.73
N GLY A 66 -14.32 -2.21 8.48
CA GLY A 66 -15.72 -2.25 8.06
C GLY A 66 -16.29 -3.66 8.11
N ALA A 67 -15.52 -4.68 7.69
CA ALA A 67 -15.90 -6.08 7.82
C ALA A 67 -16.01 -6.47 9.31
N ALA A 68 -15.06 -6.06 10.15
CA ALA A 68 -15.09 -6.34 11.58
C ALA A 68 -16.27 -5.66 12.30
N PHE A 69 -16.76 -4.52 11.80
CA PHE A 69 -17.97 -3.89 12.32
C PHE A 69 -19.23 -4.73 12.04
N ASN A 70 -19.31 -5.36 10.86
CA ASN A 70 -20.47 -6.17 10.47
C ASN A 70 -20.40 -7.60 11.01
N ASP A 71 -19.25 -8.25 10.86
CA ASP A 71 -19.04 -9.68 11.14
C ASP A 71 -18.32 -9.93 12.47
N GLY A 72 -17.90 -8.86 13.17
CA GLY A 72 -17.24 -8.94 14.46
C GLY A 72 -15.80 -9.45 14.39
N LEU A 73 -15.38 -10.12 15.47
CA LEU A 73 -14.01 -10.60 15.63
C LEU A 73 -13.62 -11.71 14.65
N CYS A 74 -14.56 -12.36 13.96
CA CYS A 74 -14.23 -13.49 13.07
C CYS A 74 -13.32 -13.08 11.89
N VAL A 75 -13.35 -11.81 11.51
CA VAL A 75 -12.52 -11.24 10.43
C VAL A 75 -11.02 -11.35 10.75
N MET A 76 -10.64 -11.41 12.04
CA MET A 76 -9.24 -11.56 12.46
C MET A 76 -8.57 -12.84 11.94
N VAL A 77 -9.36 -13.84 11.53
CA VAL A 77 -8.85 -15.11 11.01
C VAL A 77 -7.94 -14.88 9.80
N TRP A 78 -8.23 -13.88 8.96
CA TRP A 78 -7.39 -13.51 7.81
C TRP A 78 -5.95 -13.17 8.24
N GLU A 79 -5.80 -12.34 9.26
CA GLU A 79 -4.49 -11.92 9.75
C GLU A 79 -3.75 -13.06 10.46
N VAL A 80 -4.46 -13.80 11.32
CA VAL A 80 -3.85 -14.91 12.10
C VAL A 80 -3.34 -16.00 11.16
N VAL A 81 -4.12 -16.38 10.14
CA VAL A 81 -3.71 -17.40 9.17
C VAL A 81 -2.54 -16.89 8.31
N CYS A 82 -2.55 -15.62 7.91
CA CYS A 82 -1.43 -15.00 7.19
C CYS A 82 -0.13 -15.05 7.99
N VAL A 83 -0.14 -14.74 9.29
CA VAL A 83 1.05 -14.80 10.15
C VAL A 83 1.62 -16.22 10.18
N VAL A 84 0.78 -17.24 10.35
CA VAL A 84 1.22 -18.64 10.33
C VAL A 84 1.83 -18.99 8.97
N ALA A 85 1.15 -18.64 7.87
CA ALA A 85 1.65 -18.87 6.51
C ALA A 85 3.00 -18.17 6.24
N LEU A 86 3.20 -16.97 6.77
CA LEU A 86 4.46 -16.22 6.67
C LEU A 86 5.61 -16.93 7.39
N VAL A 87 5.37 -17.51 8.57
CA VAL A 87 6.39 -18.30 9.28
C VAL A 87 6.81 -19.51 8.44
N PHE A 88 5.86 -20.24 7.86
CA PHE A 88 6.15 -21.35 6.96
C PHE A 88 6.90 -20.88 5.70
N MET A 89 6.50 -19.75 5.12
CA MET A 89 7.19 -19.15 3.97
C MET A 89 8.65 -18.81 4.31
N ALA A 90 8.88 -18.19 5.47
CA ALA A 90 10.20 -17.80 5.95
C ALA A 90 11.12 -19.01 6.21
N TRP A 91 10.60 -20.14 6.68
CA TRP A 91 11.42 -21.34 6.89
C TRP A 91 11.69 -22.13 5.61
N PHE A 92 10.71 -22.28 4.72
CA PHE A 92 10.82 -23.20 3.59
C PHE A 92 11.21 -22.54 2.27
N PHE A 93 10.71 -21.33 2.00
CA PHE A 93 10.84 -20.68 0.70
C PHE A 93 11.91 -19.59 0.71
N LEU A 94 11.97 -18.77 1.77
CA LEU A 94 12.93 -17.68 1.87
C LEU A 94 14.40 -18.14 1.70
N PRO A 95 14.87 -19.26 2.30
CA PRO A 95 16.25 -19.70 2.08
C PRO A 95 16.54 -20.10 0.64
N ARG A 96 15.52 -20.55 -0.11
CA ARG A 96 15.65 -20.94 -1.51
C ARG A 96 15.71 -19.71 -2.41
N PHE A 97 14.82 -18.74 -2.19
CA PHE A 97 14.80 -17.48 -2.94
C PHE A 97 16.09 -16.67 -2.76
N LEU A 98 16.60 -16.60 -1.53
CA LEU A 98 17.87 -15.93 -1.25
C LEU A 98 19.07 -16.63 -1.90
N LYS A 99 19.06 -17.97 -1.98
CA LYS A 99 20.13 -18.74 -2.66
C LYS A 99 20.11 -18.62 -4.17
N SER A 100 18.93 -18.47 -4.79
CA SER A 100 18.82 -18.29 -6.25
C SER A 100 19.21 -16.90 -6.73
N GLY A 101 19.36 -15.91 -5.83
CA GLY A 101 19.75 -14.54 -6.19
C GLY A 101 18.72 -13.79 -7.03
N VAL A 102 17.46 -14.25 -7.01
CA VAL A 102 16.35 -13.66 -7.75
C VAL A 102 15.75 -12.50 -6.96
N ALA A 103 15.33 -11.44 -7.64
CA ALA A 103 14.69 -10.29 -7.01
C ALA A 103 13.16 -10.43 -6.97
N THR A 104 12.57 -11.17 -7.90
CA THR A 104 11.10 -11.29 -8.02
C THR A 104 10.64 -12.75 -8.13
N VAL A 105 9.39 -13.02 -7.74
CA VAL A 105 8.79 -14.36 -7.87
C VAL A 105 8.70 -14.82 -9.33
N PRO A 106 8.31 -13.99 -10.32
CA PRO A 106 8.32 -14.39 -11.72
C PRO A 106 9.71 -14.78 -12.24
N GLN A 107 10.78 -14.09 -11.82
CA GLN A 107 12.16 -14.49 -12.14
C GLN A 107 12.52 -15.86 -11.55
N TYR A 108 12.05 -16.18 -10.34
CA TYR A 108 12.23 -17.51 -9.79
C TYR A 108 11.54 -18.59 -10.63
N LEU A 109 10.34 -18.31 -11.14
CA LEU A 109 9.61 -19.24 -12.02
C LEU A 109 10.30 -19.43 -13.36
N GLU A 110 10.95 -18.39 -13.90
CA GLU A 110 11.75 -18.50 -15.13
C GLU A 110 12.88 -19.53 -14.98
N ILE A 111 13.64 -19.44 -13.88
CA ILE A 111 14.76 -20.36 -13.59
C ILE A 111 14.24 -21.78 -13.37
N ARG A 112 13.05 -21.92 -12.75
CA ARG A 112 12.50 -23.22 -12.39
C ARG A 112 11.81 -23.94 -13.55
N PHE A 113 11.20 -23.19 -14.46
CA PHE A 113 10.39 -23.68 -15.56
C PHE A 113 10.94 -23.17 -16.89
N ASP A 114 10.51 -21.98 -17.33
CA ASP A 114 10.86 -21.39 -18.61
C ASP A 114 10.40 -19.93 -18.72
N HIS A 115 10.82 -19.25 -19.79
CA HIS A 115 10.50 -17.84 -20.06
C HIS A 115 9.01 -17.59 -20.33
N GLN A 116 8.28 -18.53 -20.95
CA GLN A 116 6.85 -18.37 -21.18
C GLN A 116 6.07 -18.36 -19.86
N THR A 117 6.44 -19.23 -18.91
CA THR A 117 5.83 -19.27 -17.57
C THR A 117 6.03 -17.93 -16.83
N GLN A 118 7.20 -17.31 -16.95
CA GLN A 118 7.47 -15.99 -16.39
C GLN A 118 6.55 -14.92 -17.00
N LEU A 119 6.42 -14.88 -18.32
CA LEU A 119 5.56 -13.91 -19.02
C LEU A 119 4.10 -14.04 -18.61
N ILE A 120 3.58 -15.28 -18.54
CA ILE A 120 2.22 -15.55 -18.10
C ILE A 120 2.03 -15.05 -16.66
N THR A 121 2.97 -15.34 -15.77
CA THR A 121 2.88 -14.93 -14.37
C THR A 121 2.94 -13.40 -14.23
N ASN A 122 3.83 -12.74 -14.97
CA ASN A 122 3.90 -11.27 -15.02
C ASN A 122 2.58 -10.65 -15.48
N LEU A 123 1.97 -11.21 -16.53
CA LEU A 123 0.69 -10.73 -17.03
C LEU A 123 -0.42 -10.90 -16.00
N ILE A 124 -0.49 -12.06 -15.33
CA ILE A 124 -1.47 -12.31 -14.27
C ILE A 124 -1.29 -11.31 -13.14
N PHE A 125 -0.06 -11.08 -12.66
CA PHE A 125 0.19 -10.09 -11.63
C PHE A 125 -0.21 -8.69 -12.08
N LEU A 126 0.18 -8.26 -13.28
CA LEU A 126 -0.16 -6.94 -13.80
C LEU A 126 -1.68 -6.73 -13.85
N LEU A 127 -2.41 -7.71 -14.38
CA LEU A 127 -3.87 -7.66 -14.45
C LEU A 127 -4.52 -7.66 -13.07
N ALA A 128 -4.00 -8.44 -12.12
CA ALA A 128 -4.48 -8.42 -10.73
C ALA A 128 -4.21 -7.07 -10.05
N TYR A 129 -3.02 -6.49 -10.27
CA TYR A 129 -2.68 -5.18 -9.72
C TYR A 129 -3.60 -4.08 -10.26
N VAL A 130 -3.77 -4.01 -11.58
CA VAL A 130 -4.57 -2.97 -12.23
C VAL A 130 -6.08 -3.19 -12.02
N GLY A 131 -6.55 -4.43 -12.07
CA GLY A 131 -7.98 -4.76 -12.05
C GLY A 131 -8.56 -4.93 -10.65
N ILE A 132 -7.74 -5.26 -9.65
CA ILE A 132 -8.21 -5.62 -8.31
C ILE A 132 -7.55 -4.71 -7.27
N LEU A 133 -6.22 -4.77 -7.16
CA LEU A 133 -5.52 -4.16 -6.03
C LEU A 133 -5.59 -2.63 -6.05
N LEU A 134 -5.21 -1.99 -7.17
CA LEU A 134 -5.20 -0.54 -7.29
C LEU A 134 -6.60 0.08 -7.11
N PRO A 135 -7.67 -0.43 -7.75
CA PRO A 135 -9.02 0.07 -7.52
C PRO A 135 -9.47 -0.02 -6.06
N ILE A 136 -9.19 -1.13 -5.38
CA ILE A 136 -9.56 -1.32 -3.96
C ILE A 136 -8.81 -0.33 -3.07
N ILE A 137 -7.50 -0.16 -3.27
CA ILE A 137 -6.68 0.76 -2.48
C ILE A 137 -7.12 2.21 -2.73
N LEU A 138 -7.29 2.62 -3.98
CA LEU A 138 -7.72 3.97 -4.32
C LEU A 138 -9.12 4.29 -3.77
N TYR A 139 -10.07 3.35 -3.89
CA TYR A 139 -11.42 3.52 -3.37
C TYR A 139 -11.46 3.57 -1.85
N SER A 140 -10.79 2.62 -1.17
CA SER A 140 -10.73 2.60 0.30
C SER A 140 -9.98 3.81 0.86
N GLY A 141 -8.91 4.24 0.20
CA GLY A 141 -8.17 5.45 0.55
C GLY A 141 -9.02 6.70 0.39
N ALA A 142 -9.72 6.84 -0.74
CA ALA A 142 -10.61 7.97 -0.98
C ALA A 142 -11.76 8.04 0.04
N THR A 143 -12.41 6.92 0.31
CA THR A 143 -13.51 6.86 1.29
C THR A 143 -13.04 7.18 2.71
N GLY A 144 -11.86 6.68 3.11
CA GLY A 144 -11.23 7.05 4.38
C GLY A 144 -10.94 8.54 4.48
N MET A 145 -10.35 9.14 3.44
CA MET A 145 -10.06 10.58 3.40
C MET A 145 -11.32 11.44 3.41
N ILE A 146 -12.37 11.04 2.67
CA ILE A 146 -13.67 11.72 2.68
C ILE A 146 -14.25 11.78 4.09
N GLY A 147 -14.18 10.68 4.83
CA GLY A 147 -14.68 10.61 6.20
C GLY A 147 -13.86 11.46 7.19
N ILE A 148 -12.53 11.42 7.09
CA ILE A 148 -11.64 12.16 8.01
C ILE A 148 -11.68 13.67 7.76
N LEU A 149 -11.69 14.06 6.48
CA LEU A 149 -11.60 15.46 6.05
C LEU A 149 -12.95 16.06 5.67
N ASP A 150 -14.08 15.37 5.86
CA ASP A 150 -15.44 15.85 5.55
C ASP A 150 -15.52 16.65 4.23
N ILE A 151 -14.86 16.13 3.19
CA ILE A 151 -14.69 16.81 1.89
C ILE A 151 -16.02 17.25 1.25
N PRO A 152 -17.13 16.47 1.35
CA PRO A 152 -18.43 16.89 0.83
C PRO A 152 -18.92 18.23 1.41
N SER A 153 -18.63 18.52 2.69
CA SER A 153 -19.01 19.81 3.28
C SER A 153 -18.11 20.96 2.78
N MET A 154 -16.86 20.67 2.41
CA MET A 154 -15.94 21.65 1.80
C MET A 154 -16.36 22.05 0.38
N LEU A 155 -16.95 21.11 -0.37
CA LEU A 155 -17.40 21.34 -1.74
C LEU A 155 -18.65 22.23 -1.82
N GLY A 156 -19.40 22.38 -0.71
CA GLY A 156 -20.62 23.19 -0.67
C GLY A 156 -21.63 22.78 -1.75
N THR A 157 -22.19 23.75 -2.47
CA THR A 157 -23.15 23.52 -3.56
C THR A 157 -22.49 23.26 -4.92
N PHE A 158 -21.16 23.25 -5.02
CA PHE A 158 -20.45 23.05 -6.29
C PHE A 158 -20.79 21.71 -6.99
N PRO A 159 -20.94 20.58 -6.28
CA PRO A 159 -21.35 19.32 -6.89
C PRO A 159 -22.75 19.38 -7.50
N GLU A 160 -23.67 20.08 -6.84
CA GLU A 160 -25.06 20.25 -7.32
C GLU A 160 -25.11 21.08 -8.61
N GLN A 161 -24.24 22.10 -8.75
CA GLN A 161 -24.12 22.89 -9.98
C GLN A 161 -23.60 22.06 -11.17
N MET A 162 -22.83 21.01 -10.89
CA MET A 162 -22.34 20.06 -11.90
C MET A 162 -23.27 18.84 -12.08
N GLY A 163 -24.42 18.79 -11.39
CA GLY A 163 -25.36 17.67 -11.46
C GLY A 163 -24.84 16.37 -10.84
N MET A 164 -23.86 16.44 -9.92
CA MET A 164 -23.26 15.29 -9.26
C MET A 164 -23.58 15.27 -7.76
N ALA A 165 -23.71 14.08 -7.19
CA ALA A 165 -23.80 13.93 -5.75
C ALA A 165 -22.47 14.36 -5.08
N PRO A 166 -22.50 15.11 -3.96
CA PRO A 166 -21.29 15.59 -3.28
C PRO A 166 -20.27 14.49 -2.95
N GLY A 167 -20.75 13.33 -2.50
CA GLY A 167 -19.88 12.19 -2.19
C GLY A 167 -19.20 11.58 -3.42
N THR A 168 -19.89 11.54 -4.56
CA THR A 168 -19.33 11.02 -5.81
C THR A 168 -18.24 11.95 -6.34
N MET A 169 -18.48 13.27 -6.33
CA MET A 169 -17.48 14.24 -6.75
C MET A 169 -16.25 14.24 -5.85
N ALA A 170 -16.44 14.19 -4.53
CA ALA A 170 -15.34 14.07 -3.58
C ALA A 170 -14.50 12.81 -3.81
N LEU A 171 -15.15 11.69 -4.12
CA LEU A 171 -14.48 10.44 -4.43
C LEU A 171 -13.62 10.54 -5.69
N TRP A 172 -14.18 11.08 -6.77
CA TRP A 172 -13.41 11.30 -8.00
C TRP A 172 -12.22 12.22 -7.77
N LEU A 173 -12.40 13.35 -7.08
CA LEU A 173 -11.31 14.28 -6.80
C LEU A 173 -10.17 13.63 -6.03
N ILE A 174 -10.46 12.83 -5.01
CA ILE A 174 -9.42 12.18 -4.21
C ILE A 174 -8.76 11.04 -5.00
N VAL A 175 -9.54 10.23 -5.71
CA VAL A 175 -8.98 9.15 -6.54
C VAL A 175 -8.01 9.71 -7.58
N TRP A 176 -8.36 10.80 -8.27
CA TRP A 176 -7.48 11.46 -9.25
C TRP A 176 -6.32 12.25 -8.63
N ALA A 177 -6.45 12.70 -7.39
CA ALA A 177 -5.36 13.37 -6.69
C ALA A 177 -4.31 12.39 -6.17
N VAL A 178 -4.71 11.16 -5.86
CA VAL A 178 -3.86 10.11 -5.28
C VAL A 178 -3.30 9.15 -6.34
N GLY A 179 -4.09 8.78 -7.36
CA GLY A 179 -3.71 7.86 -8.43
C GLY A 179 -3.34 8.57 -9.71
#